data_AF-I2CQV3-F1
#
_entry.id   AF-I2CQV3-F1
#
_cell.length_a   1.000
_cell.length_b   1.000
_cell.length_c   1.000
_cell.angle_alpha   90.00
_cell.angle_beta   90.00
_cell.angle_gamma   90.00
#
_symmetry.space_group_name_H-M   'P 1'
#
loop_
_entity.id
_entity.type
_entity.pdbx_description
1 polymer ?
#
loop_
_entity_poly.entity_id
_entity_poly.type
_entity_poly.pdbx_seq_one_letter_code
_entity_poly.pdbx_strand_id
1 'polypeptide(L)'
;MLKHYHGSIVVPRPIFATHHVLCMEYLRGEKLDKALRHNLEVLASLKGTTSVALLREMREREERGEKVVGPSKRELGFWRAYLWGRDRLTNVGVAVYNWVLRPLTLFKISKLGYAETELPLNLPEMIDLLFQVHGKQLLVDGCFNGDCHPGNILLLPAHQQIGLIDCGQVKHITLEQRLQLARLIVAVAKKDKDKVVACYRAMGFRTRHDRPETIYRYASVIWDRDDKEHLEGKNI
;
A
#
# COMPACT_ATOMS: atom_id res chain seq x y z
N MET A 1 -6.82 -7.02 17.12
CA MET A 1 -6.42 -5.74 16.49
C MET A 1 -7.03 -5.50 15.10
N LEU A 2 -7.27 -6.49 14.23
CA LEU A 2 -7.72 -6.24 12.83
C LEU A 2 -9.00 -6.99 12.40
N LYS A 3 -9.96 -7.24 13.31
CA LYS A 3 -11.16 -8.04 13.00
C LYS A 3 -11.97 -7.50 11.81
N HIS A 4 -12.02 -6.18 11.63
CA HIS A 4 -12.71 -5.54 10.49
C HIS A 4 -11.96 -5.69 9.15
N TYR A 5 -10.67 -6.03 9.16
CA TYR A 5 -9.84 -6.16 7.97
C TYR A 5 -9.48 -7.62 7.63
N HIS A 6 -10.10 -8.60 8.30
CA HIS A 6 -9.70 -10.02 8.19
C HIS A 6 -9.83 -10.59 6.77
N GLY A 7 -10.67 -9.97 5.93
CA GLY A 7 -10.81 -10.34 4.51
C GLY A 7 -9.72 -9.77 3.60
N SER A 8 -8.99 -8.73 4.03
CA SER A 8 -8.05 -7.98 3.17
C SER A 8 -6.63 -7.90 3.73
N ILE A 9 -6.46 -8.01 5.05
CA ILE A 9 -5.18 -8.06 5.73
C ILE A 9 -5.00 -9.42 6.40
N VAL A 10 -3.85 -10.03 6.14
CA VAL A 10 -3.41 -11.26 6.79
C VAL A 10 -2.17 -10.95 7.62
N VAL A 11 -2.20 -11.35 8.89
CA VAL A 11 -1.03 -11.27 9.78
C VAL A 11 -0.66 -12.71 10.13
N PRO A 12 0.60 -13.13 9.92
CA PRO A 12 0.99 -14.51 10.16
C PRO A 12 0.86 -14.82 11.64
N ARG A 13 0.41 -16.04 11.98
CA ARG A 13 0.36 -16.46 13.38
C ARG A 13 1.77 -16.65 13.93
N PRO A 14 2.09 -16.02 15.07
CA PRO A 14 3.36 -16.26 15.78
C PRO A 14 3.35 -17.63 16.46
N ILE A 15 4.45 -18.36 16.35
CA ILE A 15 4.68 -19.66 16.98
C ILE A 15 6.08 -19.63 17.61
N PHE A 16 6.16 -19.73 18.92
CA PHE A 16 7.46 -19.89 19.58
C PHE A 16 7.96 -21.32 19.35
N ALA A 17 9.02 -21.47 18.56
CA ALA A 17 9.69 -22.76 18.40
C ALA A 17 10.58 -23.06 19.62
N THR A 18 11.18 -22.02 20.21
CA THR A 18 11.90 -22.07 21.50
C THR A 18 11.66 -20.77 22.28
N HIS A 19 12.22 -20.64 23.48
CA HIS A 19 12.15 -19.40 24.28
C HIS A 19 12.78 -18.17 23.60
N HIS A 20 13.66 -18.38 22.61
CA HIS A 20 14.38 -17.30 21.92
C HIS A 20 14.13 -17.26 20.41
N VAL A 21 13.36 -18.21 19.88
CA VAL A 21 13.09 -18.31 18.44
C VAL A 21 11.59 -18.20 18.21
N LEU A 22 11.19 -17.05 17.67
CA LEU A 22 9.86 -16.83 17.14
C LEU A 22 9.84 -17.28 15.68
N CYS A 23 9.05 -18.31 15.41
CA CYS A 23 8.64 -18.69 14.07
C CYS A 23 7.27 -18.07 13.76
N MET A 24 6.93 -17.97 12.49
CA MET A 24 5.65 -17.44 12.04
C MET A 24 5.07 -18.31 10.94
N GLU A 25 3.75 -18.32 10.83
CA GLU A 25 3.06 -18.91 9.69
C GLU A 25 3.65 -18.37 8.37
N TYR A 26 4.01 -19.28 7.47
CA TYR A 26 4.53 -18.89 6.17
C TYR A 26 3.39 -18.43 5.26
N LEU A 27 3.35 -17.12 5.00
CA LEU A 27 2.43 -16.55 4.04
C LEU A 27 2.99 -16.71 2.63
N ARG A 28 2.27 -17.46 1.77
CA ARG A 28 2.59 -17.60 0.35
C ARG A 28 2.23 -16.32 -0.38
N GLY A 29 3.20 -15.41 -0.47
CA GLY A 29 3.04 -14.12 -1.14
C GLY A 29 4.35 -13.62 -1.74
N GLU A 30 4.22 -12.72 -2.71
CA GLU A 30 5.35 -11.97 -3.24
C GLU A 30 5.53 -10.67 -2.45
N LYS A 31 6.76 -10.17 -2.31
CA LYS A 31 6.97 -8.88 -1.66
C LYS A 31 6.35 -7.75 -2.49
N LEU A 32 5.72 -6.78 -1.83
CA LEU A 32 5.05 -5.67 -2.49
C LEU A 32 6.02 -4.88 -3.37
N ASP A 33 7.25 -4.65 -2.92
CA ASP A 33 8.28 -3.96 -3.71
C ASP A 33 8.57 -4.64 -5.06
N LYS A 34 8.65 -5.97 -5.05
CA LYS A 34 8.85 -6.78 -6.26
C LYS A 34 7.63 -6.73 -7.17
N ALA A 35 6.42 -6.87 -6.62
CA ALA A 35 5.17 -6.79 -7.37
C ALA A 35 4.98 -5.40 -8.03
N LEU A 36 5.36 -4.32 -7.34
CA LEU A 36 5.31 -2.97 -7.87
C LEU A 36 6.29 -2.76 -9.04
N ARG A 37 7.53 -3.26 -8.92
CA ARG A 37 8.52 -3.20 -10.02
C ARG A 37 8.04 -3.96 -11.24
N HIS A 38 7.50 -5.16 -11.04
CA HIS A 38 6.94 -5.95 -12.13
C HIS A 38 5.78 -5.23 -12.82
N ASN A 39 4.85 -4.63 -12.08
CA ASN A 39 3.77 -3.84 -12.65
C ASN A 39 4.30 -2.63 -13.46
N LEU A 40 5.31 -1.93 -12.95
CA LEU A 40 5.95 -0.84 -13.69
C LEU A 40 6.59 -1.30 -15.01
N GLU A 41 7.20 -2.49 -15.04
CA GLU A 41 7.76 -3.08 -16.25
C GLU A 41 6.66 -3.43 -17.27
N VAL A 42 5.54 -4.01 -16.81
CA VAL A 42 4.38 -4.29 -17.65
C VAL A 42 3.82 -2.99 -18.24
N LEU A 43 3.62 -1.96 -17.42
CA LEU A 43 3.14 -0.65 -17.89
C LEU A 43 4.11 0.01 -18.88
N ALA A 44 5.41 -0.12 -18.65
CA ALA A 44 6.44 0.40 -19.54
C ALA A 44 6.39 -0.33 -20.90
N SER A 45 6.25 -1.66 -20.91
CA SER A 45 6.16 -2.46 -22.13
C SER A 45 4.91 -2.10 -22.96
N LEU A 46 3.77 -1.87 -22.30
CA LEU A 46 2.53 -1.44 -22.95
C LEU A 46 2.65 -0.05 -23.58
N LYS A 47 3.45 0.82 -22.98
CA LYS A 47 3.76 2.15 -23.53
C LYS A 47 4.90 2.14 -24.56
N GLY A 48 5.56 0.99 -24.77
CA GLY A 48 6.74 0.90 -25.63
C GLY A 48 7.98 1.61 -25.07
N THR A 49 8.07 1.79 -23.76
CA THR A 49 9.16 2.48 -23.06
C THR A 49 9.89 1.55 -22.08
N THR A 50 11.04 1.98 -21.55
CA THR A 50 11.71 1.26 -20.45
C THR A 50 11.17 1.68 -19.08
N SER A 51 11.25 0.81 -18.07
CA SER A 51 10.77 1.10 -16.71
C SER A 51 11.48 2.31 -16.09
N VAL A 52 12.78 2.48 -16.37
CA VAL A 52 13.57 3.63 -15.93
C VAL A 52 13.13 4.92 -16.62
N ALA A 53 12.87 4.88 -17.93
CA ALA A 53 12.37 6.04 -18.66
C ALA A 53 10.97 6.46 -18.17
N LEU A 54 10.10 5.48 -17.91
CA LEU A 54 8.77 5.73 -17.36
C LEU A 54 8.84 6.39 -15.97
N LEU A 55 9.71 5.89 -15.08
CA LEU A 55 9.90 6.49 -13.75
C LEU A 55 10.47 7.91 -13.84
N ARG A 56 11.40 8.15 -14.77
CA ARG A 56 11.94 9.49 -15.01
C ARG A 56 10.85 10.45 -15.49
N GLU A 57 10.04 10.02 -16.45
CA GLU A 57 8.90 10.80 -16.95
C GLU A 57 7.92 11.14 -15.82
N MET A 58 7.60 10.18 -14.95
CA MET A 58 6.73 10.40 -13.79
C MET A 58 7.33 11.42 -12.83
N ARG A 59 8.62 11.34 -12.50
CA ARG A 59 9.31 12.33 -11.66
C ARG A 59 9.31 13.72 -12.27
N GLU A 60 9.59 13.85 -13.57
CA GLU A 60 9.58 15.14 -14.25
C GLU A 60 8.17 15.76 -14.27
N ARG A 61 7.11 14.95 -14.36
CA ARG A 61 5.72 15.42 -14.23
C ARG A 61 5.41 15.87 -12.80
N GLU A 62 5.85 15.13 -11.79
CA GLU A 62 5.73 15.53 -10.38
C GLU A 62 6.44 16.86 -10.10
N GLU A 63 7.66 17.04 -10.64
CA GLU A 63 8.40 18.30 -10.51
C GLU A 63 7.70 19.48 -11.19
N ARG A 64 6.94 19.24 -12.27
CA ARG A 64 6.08 20.24 -12.92
C ARG A 64 4.78 20.52 -12.16
N GLY A 65 4.54 19.83 -11.04
CA GLY A 65 3.28 19.93 -10.29
C GLY A 65 2.08 19.34 -11.01
N GLU A 66 2.30 18.59 -12.10
CA GLU A 66 1.25 17.86 -12.79
C GLU A 66 0.85 16.67 -11.93
N LYS A 67 -0.39 16.66 -11.44
CA LYS A 67 -0.91 15.49 -10.73
C LYS A 67 -0.86 14.29 -11.66
N VAL A 68 -0.05 13.28 -11.30
CA VAL A 68 -0.04 11.99 -11.98
C VAL A 68 -1.38 11.30 -11.67
N VAL A 69 -2.38 11.53 -12.53
CA VAL A 69 -3.69 10.90 -12.39
C VAL A 69 -3.58 9.46 -12.86
N GLY A 70 -3.38 8.56 -11.91
CA GLY A 70 -3.56 7.12 -12.13
C GLY A 70 -5.04 6.77 -12.33
N PRO A 71 -5.34 5.61 -12.94
CA PRO A 71 -6.72 5.14 -13.09
C PRO A 71 -7.39 5.00 -11.72
N SER A 72 -8.69 5.33 -11.66
CA SER A 72 -9.45 5.35 -10.42
C SER A 72 -9.54 3.95 -9.81
N LYS A 73 -9.56 3.89 -8.46
CA LYS A 73 -9.80 2.65 -7.69
C LYS A 73 -10.96 1.82 -8.25
N ARG A 74 -12.05 2.49 -8.63
CA ARG A 74 -13.27 1.83 -9.16
C ARG A 74 -13.09 1.32 -10.58
N GLU A 75 -12.40 2.10 -11.42
CA GLU A 75 -12.13 1.72 -12.81
C GLU A 75 -11.25 0.48 -12.88
N LEU A 76 -10.16 0.46 -12.10
CA LEU A 76 -9.30 -0.71 -11.97
C LEU A 76 -10.06 -1.91 -11.41
N GLY A 77 -10.89 -1.70 -10.38
CA GLY A 77 -11.73 -2.75 -9.82
C GLY A 77 -12.68 -3.37 -10.85
N PHE A 78 -13.35 -2.53 -11.65
CA PHE A 78 -14.24 -3.00 -12.73
C PHE A 78 -13.47 -3.74 -13.82
N TRP A 79 -12.37 -3.18 -14.31
CA TRP A 79 -11.52 -3.80 -15.33
C TRP A 79 -11.04 -5.19 -14.90
N ARG A 80 -10.68 -5.34 -13.63
CA ARG A 80 -10.28 -6.63 -13.08
C ARG A 80 -11.43 -7.61 -12.96
N ALA A 81 -12.59 -7.16 -12.48
CA ALA A 81 -13.78 -8.00 -12.40
C ALA A 81 -14.17 -8.51 -13.79
N TYR A 82 -14.05 -7.67 -14.81
CA TYR A 82 -14.26 -8.03 -16.21
C TYR A 82 -13.26 -9.09 -16.70
N LEU A 83 -11.95 -8.86 -16.52
CA LEU A 83 -10.92 -9.82 -16.92
C LEU A 83 -11.09 -11.17 -16.22
N TRP A 84 -11.33 -11.15 -14.91
CA TRP A 84 -11.59 -12.35 -14.12
C TRP A 84 -12.83 -13.10 -14.60
N GLY A 85 -13.93 -12.39 -14.87
CA GLY A 85 -15.17 -12.98 -15.36
C GLY A 85 -15.00 -13.63 -16.74
N ARG A 86 -14.32 -12.93 -17.66
CA ARG A 86 -13.99 -13.44 -18.99
C ARG A 86 -13.15 -14.72 -18.92
N ASP A 87 -12.12 -14.74 -18.09
CA ASP A 87 -11.25 -15.91 -17.93
C ASP A 87 -12.01 -17.06 -17.29
N ARG A 88 -12.89 -16.78 -16.32
CA ARG A 88 -13.73 -17.81 -15.69
C ARG A 88 -14.67 -18.45 -16.70
N LEU A 89 -15.31 -17.65 -17.57
CA LEU A 89 -16.18 -18.15 -18.64
C LEU A 89 -15.39 -19.00 -19.65
N THR A 90 -14.24 -18.50 -20.09
CA THR A 90 -13.33 -19.24 -20.99
C THR A 90 -12.92 -20.58 -20.35
N ASN A 91 -12.55 -20.56 -19.07
CA ASN A 91 -12.10 -21.74 -18.33
C ASN A 91 -13.22 -22.75 -18.07
N VAL A 92 -14.47 -22.30 -17.94
CA VAL A 92 -15.62 -23.22 -17.91
C VAL A 92 -15.75 -23.93 -19.26
N GLY A 93 -15.65 -23.22 -20.38
CA GLY A 93 -15.66 -23.83 -21.71
C GLY A 93 -14.50 -24.82 -21.91
N VAL A 94 -13.29 -24.43 -21.51
CA VAL A 94 -12.10 -25.31 -21.53
C VAL A 94 -12.28 -26.53 -20.63
N ALA A 95 -12.89 -26.37 -19.45
CA ALA A 95 -13.18 -27.49 -18.56
C ALA A 95 -14.18 -28.47 -19.19
N VAL A 96 -15.29 -27.96 -19.74
CA VAL A 96 -16.28 -28.78 -20.46
C VAL A 96 -15.62 -29.53 -21.60
N TYR A 97 -14.80 -28.86 -22.41
CA TYR A 97 -14.05 -29.52 -23.47
C TYR A 97 -13.12 -30.62 -22.94
N ASN A 98 -12.30 -30.30 -21.94
CA ASN A 98 -11.29 -31.21 -21.41
C ASN A 98 -11.88 -32.44 -20.70
N TRP A 99 -13.02 -32.30 -20.04
CA TRP A 99 -13.64 -33.35 -19.23
C TRP A 99 -14.77 -34.11 -19.93
N VAL A 100 -15.49 -33.47 -20.86
CA VAL A 100 -16.68 -34.07 -21.50
C VAL A 100 -16.40 -34.43 -22.95
N LEU A 101 -15.90 -33.49 -23.75
CA LEU A 101 -15.75 -33.69 -25.20
C LEU A 101 -14.50 -34.49 -25.55
N ARG A 102 -13.37 -34.19 -24.91
CA ARG A 102 -12.09 -34.84 -25.14
C ARG A 102 -12.10 -36.37 -24.93
N PRO A 103 -12.67 -36.94 -23.85
CA PRO A 103 -12.75 -38.39 -23.71
C PRO A 103 -13.75 -39.05 -24.66
N LEU A 104 -14.72 -38.29 -25.21
CA LEU A 104 -15.68 -38.78 -26.20
C LEU A 104 -15.09 -38.86 -27.61
N THR A 105 -14.09 -38.02 -27.92
CA THR A 105 -13.42 -38.03 -29.22
C THR A 105 -12.46 -39.22 -29.34
N LEU A 106 -12.64 -40.06 -30.38
CA LEU A 106 -11.77 -41.20 -30.73
C LEU A 106 -10.32 -40.80 -31.08
N PHE A 107 -10.05 -39.52 -31.28
CA PHE A 107 -8.72 -38.98 -31.57
C PHE A 107 -8.04 -38.50 -30.28
N LYS A 108 -6.74 -38.83 -30.10
CA LYS A 108 -5.91 -38.34 -28.97
C LYS A 108 -5.64 -36.83 -29.09
N ILE A 109 -6.65 -36.01 -28.92
CA ILE A 109 -6.51 -34.55 -28.97
C ILE A 109 -5.86 -34.06 -27.67
N SER A 110 -4.96 -33.08 -27.81
CA SER A 110 -4.24 -32.44 -26.71
C SER A 110 -5.21 -31.70 -25.78
N LYS A 111 -4.83 -31.62 -24.50
CA LYS A 111 -5.58 -30.86 -23.50
C LYS A 111 -5.50 -29.37 -23.82
N LEU A 112 -6.64 -28.67 -23.80
CA LEU A 112 -6.64 -27.21 -23.88
C LEU A 112 -6.12 -26.63 -22.57
N GLY A 113 -5.24 -25.64 -22.67
CA GLY A 113 -4.76 -24.85 -21.54
C GLY A 113 -5.87 -23.96 -20.98
N TYR A 114 -5.86 -23.74 -19.67
CA TYR A 114 -6.72 -22.75 -19.04
C TYR A 114 -6.15 -21.35 -19.29
N ALA A 115 -7.04 -20.38 -19.51
CA ALA A 115 -6.69 -18.97 -19.60
C ALA A 115 -6.51 -18.42 -18.18
N GLU A 116 -5.35 -17.84 -17.90
CA GLU A 116 -5.07 -17.11 -16.67
C GLU A 116 -4.41 -15.79 -17.05
N THR A 117 -5.20 -14.72 -17.03
CA THR A 117 -4.71 -13.36 -17.29
C THR A 117 -4.17 -12.78 -16.01
N GLU A 118 -2.95 -12.25 -16.06
CA GLU A 118 -2.40 -11.46 -14.97
C GLU A 118 -3.26 -10.21 -14.74
N LEU A 119 -3.87 -10.11 -13.57
CA LEU A 119 -4.73 -9.00 -13.20
C LEU A 119 -3.87 -7.80 -12.78
N PRO A 120 -4.13 -6.59 -13.30
CA PRO A 120 -3.38 -5.40 -12.88
C PRO A 120 -3.58 -5.14 -11.38
N LEU A 121 -2.51 -4.70 -10.70
CA LEU A 121 -2.60 -4.35 -9.28
C LEU A 121 -3.48 -3.10 -9.10
N ASN A 122 -4.32 -3.12 -8.07
CA ASN A 122 -5.12 -1.96 -7.68
C ASN A 122 -4.35 -1.18 -6.62
N LEU A 123 -3.26 -0.53 -7.03
CA LEU A 123 -2.41 0.22 -6.11
C LEU A 123 -3.20 1.24 -5.27
N PRO A 124 -4.15 2.03 -5.84
CA PRO A 124 -4.94 2.97 -5.05
C PRO A 124 -5.70 2.29 -3.90
N GLU A 125 -6.34 1.15 -4.17
CA GLU A 125 -7.05 0.38 -3.15
C GLU A 125 -6.13 -0.17 -2.06
N MET A 126 -4.96 -0.65 -2.45
CA MET A 126 -3.97 -1.19 -1.51
C MET A 126 -3.40 -0.09 -0.61
N ILE A 127 -3.09 1.07 -1.18
CA ILE A 127 -2.59 2.23 -0.44
C ILE A 127 -3.66 2.75 0.53
N ASP A 128 -4.91 2.88 0.09
CA ASP A 128 -6.04 3.25 0.96
C ASP A 128 -6.16 2.29 2.14
N LEU A 129 -6.06 0.98 1.87
CA LEU A 129 -6.17 -0.05 2.90
C LEU A 129 -5.02 0.04 3.91
N LEU A 130 -3.79 0.21 3.43
CA LEU A 130 -2.62 0.39 4.29
C LEU A 130 -2.76 1.63 5.18
N PHE A 131 -3.19 2.77 4.61
CA PHE A 131 -3.44 3.98 5.40
C PHE A 131 -4.52 3.78 6.46
N GLN A 132 -5.62 3.10 6.13
CA GLN A 132 -6.69 2.81 7.09
C GLN A 132 -6.23 1.90 8.23
N VAL A 133 -5.43 0.88 7.90
CA VAL A 133 -4.91 -0.08 8.88
C VAL A 133 -3.92 0.58 9.82
N HIS A 134 -2.91 1.28 9.28
CA HIS A 134 -1.92 1.98 10.10
C HIS A 134 -2.52 3.18 10.85
N GLY A 135 -3.44 3.91 10.23
CA GLY A 135 -4.19 4.98 10.88
C GLY A 135 -5.02 4.45 12.07
N LYS A 136 -5.65 3.29 11.94
CA LYS A 136 -6.34 2.62 13.04
C LYS A 136 -5.37 2.21 14.14
N GLN A 137 -4.26 1.56 13.79
CA GLN A 137 -3.22 1.15 14.75
C GLN A 137 -2.73 2.34 15.59
N LEU A 138 -2.46 3.47 14.92
CA LEU A 138 -1.95 4.69 15.53
C LEU A 138 -3.04 5.41 16.36
N LEU A 139 -4.16 5.79 15.74
CA LEU A 139 -5.14 6.71 16.35
C LEU A 139 -6.19 6.00 17.22
N VAL A 140 -6.47 4.72 16.97
CA VAL A 140 -7.54 3.96 17.66
C VAL A 140 -6.96 2.94 18.63
N ASP A 141 -6.01 2.12 18.19
CA ASP A 141 -5.46 1.04 19.03
C ASP A 141 -4.34 1.56 19.96
N GLY A 142 -3.62 2.61 19.57
CA GLY A 142 -2.46 3.13 20.32
C GLY A 142 -1.27 2.18 20.36
N CYS A 143 -1.24 1.24 19.41
CA CYS A 143 -0.19 0.27 19.22
C CYS A 143 -0.01 0.11 17.72
N PHE A 144 1.13 0.57 17.21
CA PHE A 144 1.39 0.63 15.78
C PHE A 144 2.78 0.14 15.46
N ASN A 145 2.95 -0.42 14.26
CA ASN A 145 4.27 -0.76 13.76
C ASN A 145 4.95 0.51 13.25
N GLY A 146 6.08 0.88 13.85
CA GLY A 146 6.88 2.03 13.45
C GLY A 146 7.66 1.83 12.16
N ASP A 147 7.79 0.59 11.67
CA ASP A 147 8.50 0.28 10.43
C ASP A 147 7.58 -0.34 9.37
N CYS A 148 6.96 0.53 8.57
CA CYS A 148 6.04 0.15 7.50
C CYS A 148 6.77 -0.07 6.16
N HIS A 149 8.03 -0.51 6.18
CA HIS A 149 8.82 -0.69 4.95
C HIS A 149 8.11 -1.64 3.96
N PRO A 150 8.12 -1.34 2.64
CA PRO A 150 7.47 -2.19 1.62
C PRO A 150 7.93 -3.66 1.62
N GLY A 151 9.15 -3.93 2.09
CA GLY A 151 9.67 -5.29 2.26
C GLY A 151 8.97 -6.12 3.34
N ASN A 152 8.27 -5.47 4.28
CA ASN A 152 7.49 -6.10 5.34
C ASN A 152 6.02 -6.33 4.93
N ILE A 153 5.70 -6.00 3.68
CA ILE A 153 4.36 -6.08 3.10
C ILE A 153 4.41 -7.10 1.96
N LEU A 154 3.59 -8.14 2.07
CA LEU A 154 3.43 -9.17 1.05
C LEU A 154 2.12 -8.97 0.30
N LEU A 155 2.15 -9.17 -1.02
CA LEU A 155 0.98 -9.36 -1.83
C LEU A 155 0.66 -10.86 -1.90
N LEU A 156 -0.49 -11.25 -1.38
CA LEU A 156 -0.95 -12.63 -1.39
C LEU A 156 -1.75 -12.90 -2.69
N PRO A 157 -1.46 -14.00 -3.43
CA PRO A 157 -2.12 -14.30 -4.71
C PRO A 157 -3.63 -14.52 -4.56
N ALA A 158 -4.06 -15.06 -3.42
CA ALA A 158 -5.46 -15.22 -3.11
C ALA A 158 -6.08 -13.84 -2.86
N HIS A 159 -6.89 -13.37 -3.80
CA HIS A 159 -7.72 -12.17 -3.65
C HIS A 159 -6.96 -10.86 -3.39
N GLN A 160 -5.67 -10.76 -3.73
CA GLN A 160 -4.81 -9.60 -3.45
C GLN A 160 -4.87 -9.11 -2.00
N GLN A 161 -4.94 -10.06 -1.07
CA GLN A 161 -4.79 -9.74 0.34
C GLN A 161 -3.36 -9.22 0.60
N ILE A 162 -3.24 -8.37 1.61
CA ILE A 162 -1.97 -7.84 2.05
C ILE A 162 -1.52 -8.61 3.29
N GLY A 163 -0.35 -9.25 3.20
CA GLY A 163 0.34 -9.85 4.32
C GLY A 163 1.21 -8.82 5.04
N LEU A 164 1.05 -8.65 6.35
CA LEU A 164 1.95 -7.84 7.17
C LEU A 164 2.81 -8.77 8.02
N ILE A 165 4.11 -8.89 7.69
CA ILE A 165 4.97 -9.96 8.24
C ILE A 165 5.95 -9.51 9.31
N ASP A 166 6.26 -8.22 9.40
CA ASP A 166 7.17 -7.70 10.40
C ASP A 166 6.42 -6.73 11.33
N CYS A 167 6.58 -6.95 12.62
CA CYS A 167 6.08 -6.09 13.70
C CYS A 167 7.19 -5.89 14.77
N GLY A 168 8.46 -5.98 14.39
CA GLY A 168 9.60 -5.86 15.29
C GLY A 168 9.77 -4.45 15.87
N GLN A 169 9.20 -3.42 15.25
CA GLN A 169 9.25 -2.03 15.72
C GLN A 169 7.89 -1.52 16.21
N VAL A 170 7.16 -2.33 16.94
CA VAL A 170 5.91 -1.89 17.57
C VAL A 170 6.17 -0.82 18.63
N LYS A 171 5.42 0.28 18.55
CA LYS A 171 5.43 1.37 19.53
C LYS A 171 4.03 1.52 20.13
N HIS A 172 4.01 1.91 21.39
CA HIS A 172 2.79 2.23 22.13
C HIS A 172 2.71 3.73 22.36
N ILE A 173 1.51 4.29 22.20
CA ILE A 173 1.21 5.68 22.52
C ILE A 173 -0.06 5.76 23.36
N THR A 174 -0.03 6.65 24.36
CA THR A 174 -1.13 6.84 25.30
C THR A 174 -2.33 7.50 24.61
N LEU A 175 -3.51 7.42 25.24
CA LEU A 175 -4.70 8.12 24.74
C LEU A 175 -4.44 9.63 24.60
N GLU A 176 -3.74 10.23 25.57
CA GLU A 176 -3.40 11.65 25.52
C GLU A 176 -2.54 11.99 24.30
N GLN A 177 -1.48 11.22 24.04
CA GLN A 177 -0.61 11.40 22.88
C GLN A 177 -1.39 11.24 21.56
N ARG A 178 -2.30 10.27 21.48
CA ARG A 178 -3.17 10.08 20.30
C ARG A 178 -4.08 11.28 20.07
N LEU A 179 -4.66 11.86 21.13
CA LEU A 179 -5.51 13.04 21.03
C LEU A 179 -4.71 14.27 20.60
N GLN A 180 -3.49 14.45 21.13
CA GLN A 180 -2.60 15.51 20.68
C GLN A 180 -2.25 15.35 19.20
N LEU A 181 -1.92 14.13 18.78
CA LEU A 181 -1.59 13.83 17.38
C LEU A 181 -2.77 14.09 16.44
N ALA A 182 -3.98 13.67 16.82
CA ALA A 182 -5.18 13.94 16.04
C ALA A 182 -5.44 15.45 15.88
N ARG A 183 -5.26 16.25 16.95
CA ARG A 183 -5.38 17.72 16.88
C ARG A 183 -4.35 18.32 15.94
N LEU A 184 -3.11 17.84 15.99
CA LEU A 184 -2.04 18.28 15.10
C LEU A 184 -2.39 18.01 13.63
N ILE A 185 -2.79 16.78 13.29
CA ILE A 185 -3.17 16.40 11.92
C ILE A 185 -4.30 17.30 11.40
N VAL A 186 -5.33 17.58 12.23
CA VAL A 186 -6.42 18.49 11.85
C VAL A 186 -5.93 19.93 11.67
N ALA A 187 -5.00 20.40 12.50
CA ALA A 187 -4.44 21.75 12.38
C ALA A 187 -3.61 21.90 11.10
N VAL A 188 -2.78 20.91 10.76
CA VAL A 188 -2.00 20.86 9.52
C VAL A 188 -2.94 20.86 8.31
N ALA A 189 -3.96 20.00 8.31
CA ALA A 189 -4.94 19.94 7.22
C ALA A 189 -5.71 21.26 7.00
N LYS A 190 -5.91 22.04 8.07
CA LYS A 190 -6.52 23.38 8.01
C LYS A 190 -5.52 24.51 7.73
N LYS A 191 -4.23 24.20 7.58
CA LYS A 191 -3.13 25.18 7.47
C LYS A 191 -3.14 26.22 8.60
N ASP A 192 -3.56 25.80 9.79
CA ASP A 192 -3.64 26.66 10.98
C ASP A 192 -2.30 26.68 11.72
N LYS A 193 -1.43 27.59 11.29
CA LYS A 193 -0.05 27.69 11.76
C LYS A 193 0.06 27.83 13.28
N ASP A 194 -0.75 28.67 13.90
CA ASP A 194 -0.68 28.91 15.34
C ASP A 194 -1.06 27.65 16.12
N LYS A 195 -2.10 26.92 15.68
CA LYS A 195 -2.46 25.64 16.30
C LYS A 195 -1.42 24.55 16.09
N VAL A 196 -0.79 24.48 14.91
CA VAL A 196 0.29 23.53 14.64
C VAL A 196 1.46 23.75 15.60
N VAL A 197 1.91 24.99 15.75
CA VAL A 197 3.01 25.36 16.66
C VAL A 197 2.64 25.06 18.11
N ALA A 198 1.41 25.38 18.53
CA ALA A 198 0.93 25.08 19.87
C ALA A 198 0.90 23.56 20.14
N CYS A 199 0.45 22.75 19.19
CA CYS A 199 0.43 21.29 19.33
C CYS A 199 1.85 20.72 19.44
N TYR A 200 2.78 21.16 18.59
CA TYR A 200 4.18 20.72 18.64
C TYR A 200 4.85 21.06 19.98
N ARG A 201 4.62 22.27 20.50
CA ARG A 201 5.11 22.67 21.83
C ARG A 201 4.51 21.83 22.95
N ALA A 202 3.21 21.55 22.89
CA ALA A 202 2.52 20.69 23.86
C ALA A 202 3.05 19.24 23.85
N MET A 203 3.48 18.74 22.69
CA MET A 203 4.15 17.45 22.54
C MET A 203 5.62 17.46 23.02
N GLY A 204 6.12 18.61 23.47
CA GLY A 204 7.49 18.76 23.99
C GLY A 204 8.55 19.02 22.92
N PHE A 205 8.17 19.31 21.67
CA PHE A 205 9.12 19.66 20.62
C PHE A 205 9.80 20.99 20.93
N ARG A 206 11.14 21.03 20.84
CA ARG A 206 11.95 22.21 21.11
C ARG A 206 12.97 22.39 19.99
N THR A 207 13.14 23.63 19.53
CA THR A 207 14.21 24.00 18.61
C THR A 207 15.15 24.99 19.28
N ARG A 208 16.40 25.09 18.82
CA ARG A 208 17.43 25.96 19.40
C ARG A 208 16.97 27.42 19.57
N HIS A 209 16.14 27.92 18.65
CA HIS A 209 15.69 29.31 18.62
C HIS A 209 14.18 29.48 18.83
N ASP A 210 13.45 28.39 19.08
CA ASP A 210 11.98 28.32 19.24
C ASP A 210 11.17 29.20 18.26
N ARG A 211 11.62 29.27 16.99
CA ARG A 211 10.95 30.10 15.98
C ARG A 211 9.67 29.42 15.52
N PRO A 212 8.48 30.06 15.64
CA PRO A 212 7.21 29.48 15.21
C PRO A 212 7.21 29.06 13.73
N GLU A 213 7.85 29.86 12.89
CA GLU A 213 7.99 29.57 11.45
C GLU A 213 8.75 28.27 11.18
N THR A 214 9.85 28.03 11.89
CA THR A 214 10.65 26.81 11.73
C THR A 214 9.89 25.58 12.18
N ILE A 215 9.16 25.69 13.31
CA ILE A 215 8.32 24.60 13.81
C ILE A 215 7.20 24.28 12.82
N TYR A 216 6.53 25.30 12.28
CA TYR A 216 5.49 25.12 11.28
C TYR A 216 6.02 24.46 10.01
N ARG A 217 7.13 24.94 9.44
CA ARG A 217 7.72 24.32 8.23
C ARG A 217 8.11 22.88 8.47
N TYR A 218 8.76 22.60 9.59
CA TYR A 218 9.10 21.23 9.97
C TYR A 218 7.84 20.35 10.08
N ALA A 219 6.79 20.84 10.73
CA ALA A 219 5.53 20.13 10.84
C ALA A 219 4.87 19.88 9.48
N SER A 220 4.86 20.86 8.58
CA SER A 220 4.26 20.72 7.24
C SER A 220 4.98 19.68 6.39
N VAL A 221 6.31 19.64 6.46
CA VAL A 221 7.11 18.61 5.77
C VAL A 221 6.78 17.21 6.28
N ILE A 222 6.68 17.05 7.60
CA ILE A 222 6.47 15.73 8.22
C ILE A 222 5.02 15.25 8.08
N TRP A 223 4.03 16.14 8.11
CA TRP A 223 2.61 15.78 8.23
C TRP A 223 1.72 16.16 7.03
N ASP A 224 2.20 16.92 6.05
CA ASP A 224 1.48 17.22 4.79
C ASP A 224 2.26 16.66 3.60
N ARG A 225 3.29 17.37 3.15
CA ARG A 225 4.06 17.03 1.95
C ARG A 225 5.46 17.62 1.97
N ASP A 226 6.37 16.90 1.34
CA ASP A 226 7.71 17.36 1.02
C ASP A 226 7.72 17.93 -0.40
N ASP A 227 7.43 19.23 -0.54
CA ASP A 227 7.51 19.94 -1.81
C ASP A 227 8.31 21.25 -1.71
N LYS A 228 8.76 21.73 -2.87
CA LYS A 228 9.53 22.98 -2.96
C LYS A 228 8.71 24.21 -2.57
N GLU A 229 7.38 24.13 -2.62
CA GLU A 229 6.46 25.23 -2.29
C GLU A 229 6.46 25.48 -0.77
N HIS A 230 6.34 24.43 0.04
CA HIS A 230 6.36 24.51 1.50
C HIS A 230 7.76 24.80 2.06
N LEU A 231 8.79 24.46 1.29
CA LEU A 231 10.19 24.71 1.65
C LEU A 231 10.75 26.03 1.12
N GLU A 232 10.01 26.77 0.27
CA GLU A 232 10.49 27.97 -0.43
C GLU A 232 11.85 27.77 -1.12
N GLY A 233 12.06 26.59 -1.70
CA GLY A 233 13.31 26.23 -2.38
C GLY A 233 14.51 25.94 -1.45
N LYS A 234 14.31 25.85 -0.14
CA LYS A 234 15.36 25.42 0.81
C LYS A 234 15.36 23.90 0.95
N ASN A 235 16.53 23.33 1.22
CA ASN A 235 16.61 21.93 1.66
C ASN A 235 16.29 21.86 3.16
N ILE A 236 15.70 20.73 3.57
CA ILE A 236 15.44 20.40 4.99
C ILE A 236 16.76 20.27 5.75
#